data_AF-A0A2R6KRB7-F1
#
_entry.id   AF-A0A2R6KRB7-F1
#
_cell.length_a   1.000
_cell.length_b   1.000
_cell.length_c   1.000
_cell.angle_alpha   90.00
_cell.angle_beta   90.00
_cell.angle_gamma   90.00
#
_symmetry.space_group_name_H-M   'P 1'
#
loop_
_entity.id
_entity.type
_entity.pdbx_description
1 polymer ?
#
loop_
_entity_poly.entity_id
_entity_poly.type
_entity_poly.pdbx_seq_one_letter_code
_entity_poly.pdbx_strand_id
1 'polypeptide(L)' 'MQKELLTRTESDRPDTDEQSRRTIAVWVVFVVPFLILAGFLSGKDQLTFAVVGLYWFPAVVLTIIGTVSPPWKPFVN' A
#
# COMPACT_ATOMS: atom_id res chain seq x y z
N MET A 1 19.75 32.26 14.63
CA MET A 1 20.41 31.01 14.22
C MET A 1 19.69 29.73 14.68
N GLN A 2 19.17 29.61 15.92
CA GLN A 2 18.42 28.40 16.33
C GLN A 2 17.02 28.29 15.70
N LYS A 3 16.38 29.43 15.39
CA LYS A 3 15.02 29.49 14.81
C LYS A 3 14.98 28.98 13.37
N GLU A 4 16.06 29.18 12.61
CA GLU A 4 16.22 28.69 11.23
C GLU A 4 16.52 27.18 11.18
N LEU A 5 17.11 26.63 12.24
CA LEU A 5 17.36 25.18 12.32
C LEU A 5 16.06 24.41 12.60
N LEU A 6 15.16 24.97 13.42
CA LEU A 6 13.86 24.38 13.73
C LEU A 6 12.90 24.41 12.53
N THR A 7 12.87 25.51 11.75
CA THR A 7 12.09 25.56 10.49
C THR A 7 12.66 24.65 9.41
N ARG A 8 13.98 24.40 9.42
CA ARG A 8 14.62 23.50 8.44
C ARG A 8 14.33 22.03 8.73
N THR A 9 14.23 21.63 9.99
CA THR A 9 13.83 20.25 10.36
C THR A 9 12.34 19.98 10.20
N GLU A 10 11.49 21.01 10.30
CA GLU A 10 10.03 20.88 10.09
C GLU A 10 9.64 20.90 8.61
N SER A 11 10.47 21.52 7.75
CA SER A 11 10.31 21.52 6.29
C SER A 11 10.76 20.20 5.62
N ASP A 12 11.20 19.19 6.38
CA ASP A 12 11.99 18.07 5.86
C ASP A 12 11.19 16.88 5.30
N ARG A 13 9.85 16.73 5.44
CA ARG A 13 9.18 15.51 4.89
C ARG A 13 7.77 15.60 4.26
N PRO A 14 7.30 16.72 3.68
CA PRO A 14 6.02 16.70 2.97
C PRO A 14 6.00 15.72 1.77
N ASP A 15 7.15 15.47 1.14
CA ASP A 15 7.34 14.53 0.04
C ASP A 15 7.26 13.05 0.48
N THR A 16 7.78 12.74 1.68
CA THR A 16 7.71 11.39 2.25
C THR A 16 6.27 11.04 2.62
N ASP A 17 5.55 11.97 3.23
CA ASP A 17 4.13 11.81 3.57
C ASP A 17 3.27 11.66 2.32
N GLU A 18 3.52 12.45 1.28
CA GLU A 18 2.79 12.35 0.02
C GLU A 18 3.07 11.02 -0.71
N GLN A 19 4.34 10.58 -0.75
CA GLN A 19 4.70 9.30 -1.35
C GLN A 19 4.13 8.11 -0.56
N SER A 20 4.07 8.22 0.77
CA SER A 20 3.43 7.25 1.66
C SER A 20 1.92 7.20 1.44
N ARG A 21 1.24 8.36 1.40
CA ARG A 21 -0.20 8.47 1.10
C ARG A 21 -0.55 7.93 -0.29
N ARG A 22 0.28 8.22 -1.31
CA ARG A 22 0.12 7.66 -2.65
C ARG A 22 0.27 6.14 -2.66
N THR A 23 1.26 5.62 -1.95
CA THR A 23 1.46 4.16 -1.82
C THR A 23 0.25 3.52 -1.15
N ILE A 24 -0.23 4.07 -0.04
CA ILE A 24 -1.43 3.61 0.65
C ILE A 24 -2.65 3.66 -0.29
N ALA A 25 -2.85 4.77 -1.00
CA ALA A 25 -3.97 4.93 -1.94
C ALA A 25 -3.96 3.85 -3.03
N VAL A 26 -2.80 3.53 -3.60
CA VAL A 26 -2.67 2.44 -4.59
C VAL A 26 -3.05 1.09 -3.96
N TRP A 27 -2.55 0.79 -2.76
CA TRP A 27 -2.87 -0.47 -2.08
C TRP A 27 -4.35 -0.59 -1.68
N VAL A 28 -5.00 0.51 -1.31
CA VAL A 28 -6.44 0.54 -1.02
C VAL A 28 -7.27 0.08 -2.23
N VAL A 29 -6.85 0.43 -3.44
CA VAL A 29 -7.52 0.00 -4.70
C VAL A 29 -7.41 -1.51 -4.93
N PHE A 30 -6.41 -2.19 -4.37
CA PHE A 30 -6.32 -3.66 -4.39
C PHE A 30 -7.03 -4.30 -3.20
N VAL A 31 -6.86 -3.76 -2.00
CA VAL A 31 -7.39 -4.36 -0.76
C VAL A 31 -8.91 -4.27 -0.69
N VAL A 32 -9.51 -3.10 -0.98
CA VAL A 32 -10.96 -2.91 -0.80
C VAL A 32 -11.79 -3.82 -1.71
N PRO A 33 -11.51 -3.89 -3.04
CA PRO A 33 -12.26 -4.82 -3.90
C PRO A 33 -11.99 -6.28 -3.54
N PHE A 34 -10.78 -6.62 -3.08
CA PHE A 34 -10.49 -7.96 -2.58
C PHE A 34 -11.36 -8.32 -1.38
N LEU A 35 -11.52 -7.43 -0.39
CA LEU A 35 -12.35 -7.68 0.78
C LEU A 35 -13.82 -7.92 0.40
N ILE A 36 -14.34 -7.14 -0.56
CA ILE A 36 -15.70 -7.32 -1.07
C ILE A 36 -15.85 -8.68 -1.76
N LEU A 37 -14.91 -9.00 -2.67
CA LEU A 37 -14.91 -10.26 -3.42
C LEU A 37 -14.72 -11.47 -2.50
N ALA A 38 -13.78 -11.39 -1.56
CA ALA A 38 -13.49 -12.44 -0.59
C ALA A 38 -14.67 -12.65 0.36
N GLY A 39 -15.30 -11.59 0.86
CA GLY A 39 -16.51 -11.69 1.68
C GLY A 39 -17.66 -12.36 0.93
N PHE A 40 -17.88 -11.99 -0.34
CA PHE A 40 -18.90 -12.60 -1.19
C PHE A 40 -18.64 -14.09 -1.48
N LEU A 41 -17.38 -14.46 -1.76
CA LEU A 41 -16.98 -15.85 -2.00
C LEU A 41 -16.97 -16.69 -0.72
N SER A 42 -16.63 -16.09 0.42
CA SER A 42 -16.64 -16.74 1.72
C SER A 42 -18.07 -17.13 2.12
N GLY A 43 -19.07 -16.30 1.84
CA GLY A 43 -20.48 -16.64 2.06
C GLY A 43 -21.01 -17.76 1.16
N LYS A 44 -20.21 -18.22 0.19
CA LYS A 44 -20.52 -19.30 -0.75
C LYS A 44 -19.62 -20.52 -0.59
N ASP A 45 -18.74 -20.54 0.40
CA ASP A 45 -17.69 -21.57 0.60
C ASP A 45 -16.82 -21.82 -0.66
N GLN A 46 -16.70 -20.82 -1.54
CA GLN A 46 -15.91 -20.89 -2.78
C GLN A 46 -14.58 -20.14 -2.69
N LEU A 47 -14.27 -19.59 -1.52
CA LEU A 47 -13.01 -18.88 -1.28
C LEU A 47 -11.86 -19.89 -1.20
N THR A 48 -11.21 -20.11 -2.34
CA THR A 48 -10.05 -21.01 -2.47
C THR A 48 -8.74 -20.24 -2.51
N PHE A 49 -7.67 -20.85 -2.00
CA PHE A 49 -6.32 -20.29 -2.06
C PHE A 49 -5.88 -19.92 -3.48
N ALA A 50 -6.34 -20.66 -4.49
CA ALA A 50 -6.07 -20.36 -5.89
C ALA A 50 -6.64 -19.00 -6.32
N VAL A 51 -7.87 -18.66 -5.90
CA VAL A 51 -8.51 -17.38 -6.22
C VAL A 51 -7.78 -16.22 -5.53
N VAL A 52 -7.40 -16.42 -4.27
CA VAL A 52 -6.61 -15.44 -3.52
C VAL A 52 -5.26 -15.18 -4.22
N GLY A 53 -4.53 -16.25 -4.54
CA GLY A 53 -3.25 -16.14 -5.24
C GLY A 53 -3.37 -15.47 -6.60
N LEU A 54 -4.37 -15.85 -7.40
CA LEU A 54 -4.61 -15.28 -8.73
C LEU A 54 -4.96 -13.78 -8.66
N TYR A 55 -5.78 -13.39 -7.68
CA TYR A 55 -6.15 -11.99 -7.48
C TYR A 55 -4.94 -11.13 -7.07
N TRP A 56 -4.09 -11.64 -6.17
CA TRP A 56 -2.93 -10.91 -5.67
C TRP A 56 -1.73 -10.94 -6.63
N PHE A 57 -1.71 -11.85 -7.61
CA PHE A 57 -0.59 -12.02 -8.55
C PHE A 57 -0.17 -10.71 -9.23
N PRO A 58 -1.05 -9.87 -9.81
CA PRO A 58 -0.65 -8.61 -10.42
C PRO A 58 -0.01 -7.63 -9.43
N ALA A 59 -0.56 -7.52 -8.21
CA ALA A 59 -0.02 -6.62 -7.18
C ALA A 59 1.38 -7.05 -6.71
N VAL A 60 1.62 -8.36 -6.58
CA VAL A 60 2.94 -8.92 -6.27
C VAL A 60 3.93 -8.63 -7.40
N VAL A 61 3.54 -8.89 -8.65
CA VAL A 61 4.40 -8.61 -9.82
C VAL A 61 4.76 -7.13 -9.91
N LEU A 62 3.77 -6.23 -9.78
CA LEU A 62 3.95 -4.78 -9.78
C LEU A 62 4.92 -4.30 -8.69
N THR A 63 4.88 -4.96 -7.54
CA THR A 63 5.79 -4.66 -6.41
C THR A 63 7.20 -5.17 -6.70
N ILE A 64 7.35 -6.38 -7.27
CA ILE A 64 8.65 -6.97 -7.62
C ILE A 64 9.39 -6.14 -8.68
N ILE A 65 8.68 -5.68 -9.71
CA ILE A 65 9.27 -4.83 -10.76
C ILE A 65 9.50 -3.38 -10.30
N GLY A 66 9.16 -3.04 -9.06
CA GLY A 66 9.38 -1.72 -8.47
C GLY A 66 8.42 -0.63 -8.94
N THR A 67 7.32 -0.98 -9.62
CA THR A 67 6.31 -0.01 -10.06
C THR A 67 5.48 0.51 -8.89
N VAL A 68 5.13 -0.38 -7.95
CA VAL A 68 4.42 -0.03 -6.72
C VAL A 68 5.37 -0.22 -5.54
N SER A 69 5.50 0.81 -4.70
CA SER A 69 6.28 0.68 -3.48
C SER A 69 5.60 -0.30 -2.51
N PRO A 70 6.37 -1.15 -1.83
CA PRO A 70 5.80 -2.07 -0.86
C PRO A 70 5.11 -1.28 0.29
N PRO A 71 3.96 -1.76 0.78
CA PRO A 71 3.13 -1.00 1.71
C PRO A 71 3.74 -0.95 3.11
N TRP A 72 4.72 -1.81 3.41
CA TRP A 72 5.49 -1.82 4.66
C TRP A 72 6.69 -0.88 4.64
N LYS A 73 7.10 -0.34 3.48
CA LYS A 73 8.23 0.58 3.38
C LYS A 73 8.10 1.86 4.23
N PRO A 74 6.92 2.49 4.37
CA PRO A 74 6.77 3.64 5.26
C PRO A 74 6.79 3.30 6.76
N PHE A 75 6.72 2.02 7.15
CA PHE A 75 6.77 1.57 8.55
C PHE A 75 8.13 1.02 8.97
N VAL A 76 8.99 0.68 7.99
CA VAL A 76 10.37 0.22 8.23
C VAL A 76 11.27 1.44 8.10
N ASN A 77 11.46 2.12 9.24
CA ASN A 77 12.38 3.24 9.40
C ASN A 77 13.82 2.76 9.61
#